data_AF-A0A7C5N130-F1
#
_entry.id   AF-A0A7C5N130-F1
#
_cell.length_a   1.000
_cell.length_b   1.000
_cell.length_c   1.000
_cell.angle_alpha   90.00
_cell.angle_beta   90.00
_cell.angle_gamma   90.00
#
_symmetry.space_group_name_H-M   'P 1'
#
loop_
_entity.id
_entity.type
_entity.pdbx_description
1 polymer ?
#
loop_
_entity_poly.entity_id
_entity_poly.type
_entity_poly.pdbx_seq_one_letter_code
_entity_poly.pdbx_strand_id
1 'polypeptide(L)'
;MTSSLYIRRDTPFPLFEVNILEASDQQLLEVSRELGIGLNLQEMKALQQYFRRLGRNPTDVELQTVGQTWSEHCFHKTFKGIIEFNGKEIDSLFKTYIMKATREISPKWCFSVFEDNAGIIRFDRDYGIAVKVETHNHPSAIEPFGGAATGVGGVIRDILGVWADPIACTDVLGFGPLDYPYEKLPPGVKHPKYIFMGVVAGIGHYGNNMGIPTVNGAIYFDESYVGNVVVYCGCIGLLPLKKFRRNAKPGDIIVLAGGKTGRDG
;
A
#
# COMPACT_ATOMS: atom_id res chain seq x y z
N MET A 1 2.16 0.86 30.28
CA MET A 1 3.50 1.46 30.29
C MET A 1 4.34 0.75 31.33
N THR A 2 5.04 -0.30 30.92
CA THR A 2 6.24 -0.73 31.63
C THR A 2 7.27 0.40 31.46
N SER A 3 7.25 1.37 32.39
CA SER A 3 8.00 2.64 32.24
C SER A 3 9.53 2.46 32.21
N SER A 4 10.03 1.23 32.29
CA SER A 4 11.46 0.93 32.29
C SER A 4 12.09 0.87 30.90
N LEU A 5 11.30 0.67 29.83
CA LEU A 5 11.87 0.48 28.49
C LEU A 5 11.95 1.75 27.63
N TYR A 6 11.28 2.82 28.00
CA TYR A 6 11.22 4.05 27.19
C TYR A 6 11.91 5.20 27.92
N ILE A 7 12.96 5.73 27.30
CA ILE A 7 13.71 6.88 27.81
C ILE A 7 13.45 8.07 26.90
N ARG A 8 12.79 9.10 27.42
CA ARG A 8 12.54 10.33 26.68
C ARG A 8 13.87 11.05 26.42
N ARG A 9 14.14 11.39 25.16
CA ARG A 9 15.30 12.19 24.76
C ARG A 9 15.04 13.69 24.98
N ASP A 10 16.12 14.44 25.17
CA ASP A 10 16.06 15.91 25.30
C ASP A 10 15.95 16.56 23.92
N THR A 11 14.73 16.56 23.40
CA THR A 11 14.38 17.16 22.11
C THR A 11 13.13 18.05 22.25
N PRO A 12 12.97 19.10 21.40
CA PRO A 12 11.78 19.96 21.42
C PRO A 12 10.46 19.25 21.15
N PHE A 13 10.51 18.04 20.58
CA PHE A 13 9.38 17.17 20.30
C PHE A 13 9.50 15.84 21.07
N PRO A 14 8.40 15.12 21.31
CA PRO A 14 8.44 13.80 21.92
C PRO A 14 9.24 12.82 21.04
N LEU A 15 10.33 12.29 21.60
CA LEU A 15 11.18 11.27 21.00
C LEU A 15 11.62 10.33 22.12
N PHE A 16 11.46 9.03 21.93
CA PHE A 16 11.80 8.03 22.94
C PHE A 16 12.86 7.08 22.40
N GLU A 17 13.91 6.87 23.19
CA GLU A 17 14.80 5.73 23.02
C GLU A 17 14.15 4.50 23.65
N VAL A 18 14.16 3.37 22.95
CA VAL A 18 13.48 2.14 23.37
C VAL A 18 14.51 1.05 23.68
N ASN A 19 14.59 0.66 24.95
CA ASN A 19 15.58 -0.28 25.50
C ASN A 19 15.34 -1.73 25.08
N ILE A 20 15.52 -2.04 23.80
CA ILE A 20 15.31 -3.39 23.27
C ILE A 20 16.56 -4.28 23.33
N LEU A 21 17.77 -3.74 23.56
CA LEU A 21 19.01 -4.53 23.47
C LEU A 21 19.04 -5.72 24.44
N GLU A 22 18.56 -5.55 25.67
CA GLU A 22 18.53 -6.59 26.70
C GLU A 22 17.10 -7.05 27.03
N ALA A 23 16.11 -6.56 26.27
CA ALA A 23 14.72 -6.94 26.45
C ALA A 23 14.52 -8.45 26.25
N SER A 24 13.79 -9.06 27.18
CA SER A 24 13.27 -10.42 27.04
C SER A 24 12.27 -10.52 25.88
N ASP A 25 11.98 -11.75 25.45
CA ASP A 25 10.98 -12.02 24.40
C ASP A 25 9.61 -11.42 24.72
N GLN A 26 9.21 -11.46 25.99
CA GLN A 26 7.96 -10.88 26.46
C GLN A 26 7.98 -9.35 26.34
N GLN A 27 9.07 -8.71 26.74
CA GLN A 27 9.25 -7.26 26.61
C GLN A 27 9.30 -6.79 25.15
N LEU A 28 9.89 -7.58 24.25
CA LEU A 28 9.87 -7.28 22.81
C LEU A 28 8.44 -7.29 22.26
N LEU A 29 7.62 -8.26 22.64
CA LEU A 29 6.22 -8.31 22.24
C LEU A 29 5.38 -7.19 22.85
N GLU A 30 5.71 -6.78 24.08
CA GLU A 30 5.09 -5.62 24.73
C GLU A 30 5.40 -4.32 23.97
N VAL A 31 6.67 -4.08 23.60
CA VAL A 31 7.06 -2.93 22.77
C VAL A 31 6.32 -2.93 21.44
N SER A 32 6.24 -4.08 20.75
CA SER A 32 5.52 -4.20 19.48
C SER A 32 4.03 -3.82 19.62
N ARG A 33 3.39 -4.23 20.72
CA ARG A 33 1.99 -3.93 21.03
C ARG A 33 1.78 -2.47 21.41
N GLU A 34 2.61 -1.92 22.29
CA GLU A 34 2.49 -0.54 22.77
C GLU A 34 2.71 0.48 21.65
N LEU A 35 3.66 0.21 20.73
CA LEU A 35 3.88 1.05 19.56
C LEU A 35 2.88 0.79 18.41
N GLY A 36 2.11 -0.31 18.46
CA GLY A 36 1.18 -0.67 17.39
C GLY A 36 1.85 -1.03 16.07
N ILE A 37 3.10 -1.51 16.10
CA ILE A 37 3.91 -1.76 14.88
C ILE A 37 3.68 -3.14 14.25
N GLY A 38 2.86 -3.99 14.88
CA GLY A 38 2.41 -5.26 14.29
C GLY A 38 3.51 -6.29 14.03
N LEU A 39 4.70 -6.12 14.62
CA LEU A 39 5.83 -7.03 14.43
C LEU A 39 5.72 -8.25 15.35
N ASN A 40 5.95 -9.44 14.79
CA ASN A 40 5.98 -10.68 15.58
C ASN A 40 7.32 -10.83 16.33
N LEU A 41 7.44 -11.87 17.15
CA LEU A 41 8.63 -12.11 17.96
C LEU A 41 9.91 -12.28 17.11
N GLN A 42 9.82 -12.97 15.98
CA GLN A 42 10.97 -13.20 15.10
C GLN A 42 11.48 -11.88 14.50
N GLU A 43 10.56 -11.01 14.07
CA GLU A 43 10.87 -9.69 13.53
C GLU A 43 11.46 -8.77 14.61
N MET A 44 10.89 -8.78 15.81
CA MET A 44 11.43 -8.02 16.93
C MET A 44 12.83 -8.51 17.35
N LYS A 45 13.08 -9.83 17.31
CA LYS A 45 14.42 -10.38 17.55
C LYS A 45 15.42 -9.96 16.47
N ALA A 46 15.02 -9.93 15.21
CA ALA A 46 15.86 -9.46 14.11
C ALA A 46 16.26 -7.99 14.32
N LEU A 47 15.31 -7.15 14.74
CA LEU A 47 15.56 -5.76 15.12
C LEU A 47 16.50 -5.64 16.33
N GLN A 48 16.24 -6.39 17.39
CA GLN A 48 17.12 -6.44 18.57
C GLN A 48 18.56 -6.80 18.17
N GLN A 49 18.75 -7.83 17.33
CA GLN A 49 20.07 -8.23 16.84
C GLN A 49 20.73 -7.15 15.97
N TYR A 50 19.96 -6.47 15.12
CA TYR A 50 20.46 -5.36 14.31
C TYR A 50 20.98 -4.22 15.20
N PHE A 51 20.20 -3.77 16.18
CA PHE A 51 20.59 -2.69 17.08
C PHE A 51 21.70 -3.10 18.06
N ARG A 52 21.77 -4.38 18.47
CA ARG A 52 22.93 -4.93 19.20
C ARG A 52 24.24 -4.77 18.40
N ARG A 53 24.22 -5.06 17.10
CA ARG A 53 25.39 -4.88 16.22
C ARG A 53 25.78 -3.42 16.05
N LEU A 54 24.80 -2.50 16.06
CA LEU A 54 25.06 -1.06 16.04
C LEU A 54 25.56 -0.51 17.38
N GLY A 55 25.43 -1.27 18.47
CA GLY A 55 25.84 -0.83 19.81
C GLY A 55 24.96 0.28 20.40
N ARG A 56 23.71 0.42 19.96
CA ARG A 56 22.77 1.43 20.47
C ARG A 56 21.32 0.95 20.43
N ASN A 57 20.48 1.52 21.29
CA ASN A 57 19.03 1.35 21.18
C ASN A 57 18.45 2.13 19.99
N PRO A 58 17.34 1.67 19.41
CA PRO A 58 16.53 2.43 18.48
C PRO A 58 15.76 3.55 19.16
N THR A 59 15.36 4.53 18.37
CA THR A 59 14.24 5.41 18.70
C THR A 59 12.90 4.78 18.34
N ASP A 60 11.83 5.24 18.97
CA ASP A 60 10.44 4.91 18.62
C ASP A 60 10.15 5.19 17.13
N VAL A 61 10.64 6.29 16.57
CA VAL A 61 10.49 6.62 15.14
C VAL A 61 11.18 5.60 14.22
N GLU A 62 12.36 5.10 14.60
CA GLU A 62 13.05 4.05 13.84
C GLU A 62 12.25 2.73 13.87
N LEU A 63 11.70 2.38 15.03
CA LEU A 63 10.84 1.19 15.16
C LEU A 63 9.54 1.33 14.38
N GLN A 64 8.90 2.51 14.41
CA GLN A 64 7.71 2.81 13.62
C GLN A 64 8.01 2.70 12.12
N THR A 65 9.15 3.23 11.67
CA THR A 65 9.59 3.13 10.27
C THR A 65 9.73 1.67 9.83
N VAL A 66 10.33 0.83 10.68
CA VAL A 66 10.44 -0.61 10.37
C VAL A 66 9.08 -1.29 10.41
N GLY A 67 8.24 -0.99 11.40
CA GLY A 67 6.86 -1.52 11.49
C GLY A 67 6.06 -1.31 10.20
N GLN A 68 6.11 -0.09 9.65
CA GLN A 68 5.43 0.22 8.40
C GLN A 68 6.05 -0.51 7.19
N THR A 69 7.38 -0.49 7.06
CA THR A 69 8.08 -1.06 5.90
C THR A 69 8.10 -2.58 5.89
N TRP A 70 8.02 -3.22 7.06
CA TRP A 70 7.95 -4.68 7.22
C TRP A 70 6.52 -5.17 7.39
N SER A 71 5.49 -4.33 7.22
CA SER A 71 4.10 -4.81 7.20
C SER A 71 3.85 -5.76 6.01
N GLU A 72 2.81 -6.59 6.08
CA GLU A 72 2.42 -7.42 4.93
C GLU A 72 2.07 -6.56 3.71
N HIS A 73 1.36 -5.45 3.93
CA HIS A 73 0.95 -4.53 2.88
C HIS A 73 2.14 -3.92 2.13
N CYS A 74 3.22 -3.55 2.82
CA CYS A 74 4.39 -2.95 2.19
C CYS A 74 5.38 -4.01 1.65
N PHE A 75 5.71 -5.01 2.46
CA PHE A 75 6.77 -5.97 2.10
C PHE A 75 6.27 -7.08 1.18
N HIS A 76 4.97 -7.39 1.20
CA HIS A 76 4.35 -8.50 0.47
C HIS A 76 4.96 -9.86 0.85
N LYS A 77 4.97 -10.19 2.16
CA LYS A 77 5.67 -11.40 2.65
C LYS A 77 5.01 -12.66 2.10
N THR A 78 3.69 -12.71 2.00
CA THR A 78 2.99 -13.88 1.42
C THR A 78 3.37 -14.09 -0.04
N PHE A 79 3.45 -13.01 -0.84
CA PHE A 79 3.82 -13.12 -2.27
C PHE A 79 5.30 -13.47 -2.49
N LYS A 80 6.18 -13.15 -1.54
CA LYS A 80 7.63 -13.42 -1.58
C LYS A 80 8.06 -14.69 -0.84
N GLY A 81 7.19 -15.21 0.02
CA GLY A 81 7.48 -16.36 0.87
C GLY A 81 7.52 -17.67 0.11
N ILE A 82 7.96 -18.70 0.82
CA ILE A 82 7.90 -20.09 0.38
C ILE A 82 6.52 -20.64 0.78
N ILE A 83 5.81 -21.24 -0.18
CA ILE A 83 4.46 -21.77 0.02
C ILE A 83 4.45 -23.25 -0.30
N GLU A 84 3.95 -24.06 0.64
CA GLU A 84 3.63 -25.46 0.37
C GLU A 84 2.16 -25.57 -0.03
N PHE A 85 1.88 -26.09 -1.23
CA PHE A 85 0.52 -26.29 -1.73
C PHE A 85 0.42 -27.63 -2.46
N ASN A 86 -0.49 -28.51 -1.99
CA ASN A 86 -0.69 -29.85 -2.54
C ASN A 86 0.62 -30.67 -2.65
N GLY A 87 1.47 -30.62 -1.62
CA GLY A 87 2.75 -31.34 -1.57
C GLY A 87 3.83 -30.78 -2.50
N LYS A 88 3.65 -29.57 -3.05
CA LYS A 88 4.64 -28.86 -3.85
C LYS A 88 5.08 -27.58 -3.16
N GLU A 89 6.38 -27.34 -3.20
CA GLU A 89 6.97 -26.07 -2.76
C GLU A 89 6.94 -25.05 -3.90
N ILE A 90 6.53 -23.83 -3.58
CA ILE A 90 6.51 -22.67 -4.47
C ILE A 90 7.36 -21.57 -3.82
N ASP A 91 8.51 -21.27 -4.42
CA ASP A 91 9.33 -20.11 -4.04
C ASP A 91 8.75 -18.84 -4.67
N SER A 92 8.04 -18.04 -3.86
CA SER A 92 7.37 -16.79 -4.22
C SER A 92 6.33 -16.93 -5.35
N LEU A 93 5.07 -16.68 -5.01
CA LEU A 93 3.99 -16.57 -6.00
C LEU A 93 4.32 -15.53 -7.08
N PHE A 94 4.87 -14.40 -6.67
CA PHE A 94 5.24 -13.31 -7.56
C PHE A 94 6.31 -13.74 -8.57
N LYS A 95 7.41 -14.33 -8.11
CA LYS A 95 8.48 -14.78 -9.00
C LYS A 95 8.01 -15.91 -9.92
N THR A 96 7.33 -16.89 -9.35
CA THR A 96 7.00 -18.15 -10.03
C THR A 96 5.90 -17.99 -11.07
N TYR A 97 4.82 -17.27 -10.77
CA TYR A 97 3.64 -17.22 -11.64
C TYR A 97 3.48 -15.90 -12.39
N ILE A 98 4.05 -14.80 -11.91
CA ILE A 98 3.89 -13.48 -12.54
C ILE A 98 5.16 -13.08 -13.29
N MET A 99 6.30 -12.98 -12.60
CA MET A 99 7.56 -12.54 -13.22
C MET A 99 8.08 -13.55 -14.25
N LYS A 100 8.06 -14.85 -13.93
CA LYS A 100 8.54 -15.90 -14.84
C LYS A 100 7.78 -15.87 -16.16
N ALA A 101 6.45 -15.90 -16.11
CA ALA A 101 5.60 -15.83 -17.30
C ALA A 101 5.89 -14.56 -18.13
N THR A 102 6.00 -13.41 -17.47
CA THR A 102 6.33 -12.15 -18.15
C THR A 102 7.71 -12.17 -18.82
N ARG A 103 8.72 -12.77 -18.18
CA ARG A 103 10.08 -12.93 -18.72
C ARG A 103 10.15 -13.94 -19.85
N GLU A 104 9.37 -15.02 -19.79
CA GLU A 104 9.31 -16.04 -20.84
C GLU A 104 8.64 -15.51 -22.10
N ILE A 105 7.54 -14.74 -21.96
CA ILE A 105 6.88 -14.09 -23.09
C ILE A 105 7.75 -12.95 -23.66
N SER A 106 8.44 -12.20 -22.78
CA SER A 106 9.38 -11.13 -23.12
C SER A 106 8.91 -10.20 -24.26
N PRO A 107 7.69 -9.65 -24.20
CA PRO A 107 7.17 -8.86 -25.29
C PRO A 107 7.98 -7.57 -25.44
N LYS A 108 8.41 -7.26 -26.66
CA LYS A 108 9.28 -6.10 -26.96
C LYS A 108 8.67 -4.75 -26.59
N TRP A 109 7.35 -4.68 -26.45
CA TRP A 109 6.64 -3.47 -26.04
C TRP A 109 6.60 -3.28 -24.52
N CYS A 110 6.94 -4.26 -23.69
CA CYS A 110 7.11 -4.02 -22.25
C CYS A 110 8.37 -3.16 -22.01
N PHE A 111 8.18 -1.89 -21.66
CA PHE A 111 9.25 -0.92 -21.50
C PHE A 111 9.82 -0.92 -20.08
N SER A 112 8.94 -0.96 -19.07
CA SER A 112 9.30 -1.06 -17.65
C SER A 112 8.25 -1.93 -16.94
N VAL A 113 8.68 -3.04 -16.35
CA VAL A 113 7.80 -3.96 -15.62
C VAL A 113 8.48 -4.40 -14.33
N PHE A 114 7.75 -4.40 -13.22
CA PHE A 114 8.23 -4.82 -11.88
C PHE A 114 9.37 -4.00 -11.27
N GLU A 115 9.70 -2.86 -11.83
CA GLU A 115 10.82 -2.04 -11.35
C GLU A 115 10.38 -0.69 -10.77
N ASP A 116 9.15 -0.25 -11.01
CA ASP A 116 8.66 1.08 -10.68
C ASP A 116 7.20 1.07 -10.20
N ASN A 117 6.67 2.24 -9.85
CA ASN A 117 5.31 2.38 -9.30
C ASN A 117 4.20 2.01 -10.30
N ALA A 118 4.50 1.93 -11.61
CA ALA A 118 3.56 1.56 -12.65
C ALA A 118 4.23 0.67 -13.72
N GLY A 119 3.43 -0.17 -14.37
CA GLY A 119 3.86 -0.91 -15.56
C GLY A 119 3.79 0.00 -16.78
N ILE A 120 4.84 0.02 -17.60
CA ILE A 120 4.93 0.87 -18.79
C ILE A 120 5.12 0.00 -20.02
N ILE A 121 4.27 0.22 -21.01
CA ILE A 121 4.42 -0.36 -22.35
C ILE A 121 4.72 0.73 -23.38
N ARG A 122 5.44 0.39 -24.44
CA ARG A 122 5.57 1.22 -25.65
C ARG A 122 4.25 1.17 -26.39
N PHE A 123 3.69 2.35 -26.67
CA PHE A 123 2.48 2.49 -27.48
C PHE A 123 2.83 2.91 -28.91
N ASP A 124 3.78 3.83 -29.04
CA ASP A 124 4.33 4.27 -30.32
C ASP A 124 5.85 4.57 -30.17
N ARG A 125 6.49 5.14 -31.19
CA ARG A 125 7.92 5.42 -31.25
C ARG A 125 8.40 6.32 -30.11
N ASP A 126 7.66 7.39 -29.82
CA ASP A 126 8.05 8.42 -28.84
C ASP A 126 7.26 8.34 -27.52
N TYR A 127 6.21 7.52 -27.48
CA TYR A 127 5.26 7.46 -26.36
C TYR A 127 5.07 6.05 -25.79
N GLY A 128 4.95 6.00 -24.47
CA GLY A 128 4.51 4.83 -23.72
C GLY A 128 3.17 5.08 -23.03
N ILE A 129 2.53 4.00 -22.61
CA ILE A 129 1.37 4.01 -21.72
C ILE A 129 1.82 3.43 -20.38
N ALA A 130 1.64 4.21 -19.32
CA ALA A 130 1.79 3.76 -17.95
C ALA A 130 0.43 3.32 -17.41
N VAL A 131 0.37 2.17 -16.75
CA VAL A 131 -0.83 1.64 -16.12
C VAL A 131 -0.51 1.17 -14.71
N LYS A 132 -1.34 1.59 -13.75
CA LYS A 132 -1.27 1.13 -12.37
C LYS A 132 -2.69 0.91 -11.84
N VAL A 133 -2.83 -0.14 -11.05
CA VAL A 133 -4.06 -0.49 -10.34
C VAL A 133 -3.68 -0.79 -8.89
N GLU A 134 -4.48 -0.32 -7.96
CA GLU A 134 -4.38 -0.55 -6.51
C GLU A 134 -5.74 -0.88 -5.92
N THR A 135 -5.75 -1.29 -4.66
CA THR A 135 -6.97 -1.51 -3.88
C THR A 135 -7.01 -0.60 -2.68
N HIS A 136 -8.21 -0.15 -2.30
CA HIS A 136 -8.41 0.59 -1.05
C HIS A 136 -9.55 0.01 -0.21
N ASN A 137 -9.54 -1.31 -0.07
CA ASN A 137 -10.63 -2.13 0.47
C ASN A 137 -10.97 -1.77 1.93
N HIS A 138 -10.02 -1.96 2.84
CA HIS A 138 -10.26 -1.81 4.28
C HIS A 138 -10.62 -0.37 4.67
N PRO A 139 -9.92 0.68 4.19
CA PRO A 139 -10.34 2.06 4.45
C PRO A 139 -11.73 2.35 3.91
N SER A 140 -12.07 1.84 2.72
CA SER A 140 -13.41 2.06 2.13
C SER A 140 -14.53 1.32 2.87
N ALA A 141 -14.23 0.20 3.53
CA ALA A 141 -15.18 -0.48 4.41
C ALA A 141 -15.46 0.33 5.69
N ILE A 142 -14.49 1.10 6.17
CA ILE A 142 -14.60 1.92 7.39
C ILE A 142 -15.14 3.31 7.08
N GLU A 143 -14.64 4.01 6.06
CA GLU A 143 -15.10 5.33 5.63
C GLU A 143 -15.09 5.36 4.10
N PRO A 144 -16.25 5.12 3.46
CA PRO A 144 -16.30 4.79 2.03
C PRO A 144 -15.94 5.95 1.12
N PHE A 145 -16.24 7.20 1.49
CA PHE A 145 -15.98 8.34 0.63
C PHE A 145 -14.49 8.65 0.53
N GLY A 146 -13.87 8.92 1.68
CA GLY A 146 -12.44 9.22 1.78
C GLY A 146 -11.59 8.01 1.44
N GLY A 147 -12.02 6.80 1.83
CA GLY A 147 -11.40 5.55 1.42
C GLY A 147 -11.29 5.45 -0.10
N ALA A 148 -12.38 5.61 -0.84
CA ALA A 148 -12.32 5.49 -2.29
C ALA A 148 -11.64 6.68 -2.97
N ALA A 149 -11.87 7.90 -2.49
CA ALA A 149 -11.25 9.12 -3.01
C ALA A 149 -9.71 9.07 -2.90
N THR A 150 -9.19 8.62 -1.76
CA THR A 150 -7.74 8.48 -1.56
C THR A 150 -7.15 7.33 -2.37
N GLY A 151 -7.91 6.26 -2.64
CA GLY A 151 -7.54 5.20 -3.58
C GLY A 151 -7.31 5.73 -5.00
N VAL A 152 -8.25 6.51 -5.53
CA VAL A 152 -8.11 7.19 -6.85
C VAL A 152 -6.92 8.15 -6.84
N GLY A 153 -6.79 8.96 -5.78
CA GLY A 153 -5.66 9.88 -5.64
C GLY A 153 -4.30 9.18 -5.59
N GLY A 154 -4.22 8.01 -4.95
CA GLY A 154 -3.02 7.16 -4.89
C GLY A 154 -2.56 6.75 -6.27
N VAL A 155 -3.44 6.12 -7.06
CA VAL A 155 -3.08 5.63 -8.40
C VAL A 155 -2.77 6.74 -9.39
N ILE A 156 -3.42 7.91 -9.27
CA ILE A 156 -3.04 9.09 -10.07
C ILE A 156 -1.60 9.52 -9.74
N ARG A 157 -1.23 9.56 -8.45
CA ARG A 157 0.13 9.91 -8.03
C ARG A 157 1.17 8.90 -8.49
N ASP A 158 0.83 7.62 -8.55
CA ASP A 158 1.73 6.59 -9.08
C ASP A 158 2.05 6.79 -10.57
N ILE A 159 1.03 7.15 -11.35
CA ILE A 159 1.20 7.49 -12.78
C ILE A 159 2.07 8.75 -12.94
N LEU A 160 1.81 9.78 -12.12
CA LEU A 160 2.65 10.98 -12.09
C LEU A 160 4.10 10.65 -11.67
N GLY A 161 4.27 9.72 -10.72
CA GLY A 161 5.57 9.28 -10.20
C GLY A 161 6.46 8.61 -11.26
N VAL A 162 5.86 8.06 -12.33
CA VAL A 162 6.59 7.53 -13.49
C VAL A 162 6.64 8.49 -14.68
N TRP A 163 6.47 9.80 -14.43
CA TRP A 163 6.52 10.88 -15.42
C TRP A 163 5.41 10.87 -16.48
N ALA A 164 4.37 10.05 -16.29
CA ALA A 164 3.25 9.96 -17.20
C ALA A 164 2.17 10.99 -16.84
N ASP A 165 1.48 11.48 -17.85
CA ASP A 165 0.33 12.37 -17.70
C ASP A 165 -0.95 11.53 -17.55
N PRO A 166 -1.66 11.55 -16.41
CA PRO A 166 -2.89 10.79 -16.21
C PRO A 166 -3.99 11.21 -17.19
N ILE A 167 -4.52 10.27 -17.95
CA ILE A 167 -5.55 10.54 -18.98
C ILE A 167 -6.87 9.83 -18.72
N ALA A 168 -6.88 8.77 -17.93
CA ALA A 168 -8.08 8.01 -17.62
C ALA A 168 -7.93 7.21 -16.32
N CYS A 169 -9.04 7.03 -15.63
CA CYS A 169 -9.17 6.12 -14.50
C CYS A 169 -10.03 4.91 -14.87
N THR A 170 -9.91 3.84 -14.08
CA THR A 170 -10.77 2.66 -14.15
C THR A 170 -11.02 2.11 -12.74
N ASP A 171 -12.13 1.43 -12.52
CA ASP A 171 -12.48 0.85 -11.23
C ASP A 171 -13.10 -0.55 -11.32
N VAL A 172 -12.78 -1.41 -10.36
CA VAL A 172 -13.47 -2.70 -10.21
C VAL A 172 -13.96 -2.80 -8.76
N LEU A 173 -15.28 -2.84 -8.61
CA LEU A 173 -15.95 -2.68 -7.33
C LEU A 173 -16.73 -3.94 -6.95
N GLY A 174 -16.61 -4.36 -5.70
CA GLY A 174 -17.33 -5.49 -5.12
C GLY A 174 -18.03 -5.08 -3.84
N PHE A 175 -19.35 -5.28 -3.79
CA PHE A 175 -20.19 -4.91 -2.65
C PHE A 175 -21.14 -6.04 -2.24
N GLY A 176 -21.60 -6.03 -1.00
CA GLY A 176 -22.76 -6.82 -0.59
C GLY A 176 -24.05 -6.37 -1.30
N PRO A 177 -25.11 -7.20 -1.30
CA PRO A 177 -26.42 -6.82 -1.85
C PRO A 177 -26.93 -5.49 -1.26
N LEU A 178 -27.50 -4.62 -2.09
CA LEU A 178 -27.95 -3.29 -1.64
C LEU A 178 -29.20 -3.32 -0.75
N ASP A 179 -29.92 -4.43 -0.77
CA ASP A 179 -31.09 -4.77 0.04
C ASP A 179 -30.76 -5.77 1.16
N TYR A 180 -29.48 -5.88 1.54
CA TYR A 180 -29.04 -6.82 2.58
C TYR A 180 -29.81 -6.62 3.91
N PRO A 181 -30.37 -7.67 4.52
CA PRO A 181 -31.14 -7.51 5.75
C PRO A 181 -30.27 -7.02 6.92
N TYR A 182 -30.71 -5.98 7.61
CA TYR A 182 -29.96 -5.37 8.72
C TYR A 182 -29.71 -6.36 9.87
N GLU A 183 -30.65 -7.26 10.12
CA GLU A 183 -30.57 -8.30 11.15
C GLU A 183 -29.49 -9.35 10.87
N LYS A 184 -29.03 -9.48 9.62
CA LYS A 184 -27.93 -10.38 9.23
C LYS A 184 -26.57 -9.68 9.22
N LEU A 185 -26.52 -8.36 9.42
CA LEU A 185 -25.30 -7.59 9.32
C LEU A 185 -24.34 -7.96 10.48
N PRO A 186 -23.09 -8.36 10.21
CA PRO A 186 -22.14 -8.65 11.27
C PRO A 186 -21.86 -7.40 12.13
N PRO A 187 -21.60 -7.55 13.44
CA PRO A 187 -21.26 -6.43 14.31
C PRO A 187 -20.05 -5.64 13.79
N GLY A 188 -20.16 -4.31 13.75
CA GLY A 188 -19.11 -3.41 13.29
C GLY A 188 -19.01 -3.25 11.76
N VAL A 189 -19.79 -4.00 10.99
CA VAL A 189 -19.87 -3.86 9.53
C VAL A 189 -20.89 -2.79 9.17
N LYS A 190 -20.59 -1.99 8.14
CA LYS A 190 -21.50 -0.98 7.60
C LYS A 190 -22.37 -1.58 6.51
N HIS A 191 -23.62 -1.12 6.43
CA HIS A 191 -24.58 -1.64 5.45
C HIS A 191 -24.06 -1.45 4.01
N PRO A 192 -24.15 -2.47 3.12
CA PRO A 192 -23.57 -2.40 1.77
C PRO A 192 -24.04 -1.19 0.95
N LYS A 193 -25.33 -0.82 1.07
CA LYS A 193 -25.88 0.40 0.44
C LYS A 193 -25.14 1.69 0.83
N TYR A 194 -24.79 1.85 2.10
CA TYR A 194 -24.04 3.03 2.56
C TYR A 194 -22.63 3.05 1.98
N ILE A 195 -21.97 1.89 1.96
CA ILE A 195 -20.61 1.75 1.40
C ILE A 195 -20.61 2.02 -0.11
N PHE A 196 -21.54 1.42 -0.86
CA PHE A 196 -21.71 1.66 -2.29
C PHE A 196 -21.86 3.15 -2.60
N MET A 197 -22.78 3.84 -1.92
CA MET A 197 -23.02 5.26 -2.14
C MET A 197 -21.78 6.11 -1.85
N GLY A 198 -21.08 5.84 -0.75
CA GLY A 198 -19.87 6.57 -0.37
C GLY A 198 -18.72 6.34 -1.34
N VAL A 199 -18.48 5.08 -1.75
CA VAL A 199 -17.37 4.72 -2.65
C VAL A 199 -17.57 5.38 -4.01
N VAL A 200 -18.75 5.26 -4.62
CA VAL A 200 -19.05 5.86 -5.92
C VAL A 200 -18.92 7.39 -5.86
N ALA A 201 -19.41 8.01 -4.77
CA ALA A 201 -19.26 9.44 -4.56
C ALA A 201 -17.78 9.87 -4.38
N GLY A 202 -16.98 9.08 -3.67
CA GLY A 202 -15.55 9.34 -3.44
C GLY A 202 -14.73 9.26 -4.73
N ILE A 203 -14.94 8.21 -5.53
CA ILE A 203 -14.30 8.04 -6.84
C ILE A 203 -14.66 9.21 -7.75
N GLY A 204 -15.95 9.51 -7.89
CA GLY A 204 -16.43 10.61 -8.71
C GLY A 204 -15.89 11.96 -8.24
N HIS A 205 -15.86 12.22 -6.93
CA HIS A 205 -15.34 13.46 -6.38
C HIS A 205 -13.87 13.69 -6.74
N TYR A 206 -12.99 12.70 -6.52
CA TYR A 206 -11.56 12.88 -6.78
C TYR A 206 -11.27 12.98 -8.28
N GLY A 207 -11.81 12.06 -9.08
CA GLY A 207 -11.60 12.05 -10.54
C GLY A 207 -12.11 13.32 -11.22
N ASN A 208 -13.32 13.77 -10.90
CA ASN A 208 -13.93 14.96 -11.51
C ASN A 208 -13.15 16.24 -11.17
N ASN A 209 -12.71 16.40 -9.91
CA ASN A 209 -11.93 17.57 -9.51
C ASN A 209 -10.53 17.59 -10.13
N MET A 210 -9.94 16.41 -10.37
CA MET A 210 -8.68 16.29 -11.11
C MET A 210 -8.85 16.43 -12.62
N GLY A 211 -10.08 16.38 -13.13
CA GLY A 211 -10.38 16.42 -14.56
C GLY A 211 -10.01 15.13 -15.30
N ILE A 212 -9.95 13.99 -14.60
CA ILE A 212 -9.57 12.69 -15.18
C ILE A 212 -10.79 11.77 -15.19
N PRO A 213 -11.29 11.34 -16.36
CA PRO A 213 -12.50 10.54 -16.45
C PRO A 213 -12.27 9.09 -16.03
N THR A 214 -13.21 8.49 -15.30
CA THR A 214 -13.30 7.03 -15.15
C THR A 214 -13.98 6.45 -16.39
N VAL A 215 -13.22 5.77 -17.25
CA VAL A 215 -13.67 5.38 -18.60
C VAL A 215 -14.11 3.92 -18.74
N ASN A 216 -13.78 3.08 -17.75
CA ASN A 216 -14.10 1.66 -17.75
C ASN A 216 -14.17 1.16 -16.30
N GLY A 217 -14.92 0.11 -16.06
CA GLY A 217 -14.92 -0.59 -14.80
C GLY A 217 -15.84 -1.80 -14.77
N ALA A 218 -15.98 -2.37 -13.58
CA ALA A 218 -16.95 -3.41 -13.30
C ALA A 218 -17.51 -3.25 -11.88
N ILE A 219 -18.78 -3.60 -11.69
CA ILE A 219 -19.42 -3.65 -10.38
C ILE A 219 -20.04 -5.02 -10.20
N TYR A 220 -19.75 -5.66 -9.07
CA TYR A 220 -20.27 -6.97 -8.72
C TYR A 220 -20.89 -6.95 -7.33
N PHE A 221 -22.05 -7.59 -7.20
CA PHE A 221 -22.80 -7.67 -5.94
C PHE A 221 -22.88 -9.13 -5.50
N ASP A 222 -22.36 -9.42 -4.31
CA ASP A 222 -22.37 -10.76 -3.73
C ASP A 222 -22.25 -10.70 -2.21
N GLU A 223 -22.91 -11.61 -1.51
CA GLU A 223 -22.93 -11.66 -0.05
C GLU A 223 -21.53 -11.82 0.56
N SER A 224 -20.57 -12.41 -0.16
CA SER A 224 -19.17 -12.53 0.28
C SER A 224 -18.48 -11.18 0.50
N TYR A 225 -18.98 -10.09 -0.09
CA TYR A 225 -18.45 -8.73 0.11
C TYR A 225 -19.12 -7.95 1.25
N VAL A 226 -20.05 -8.56 1.99
CA VAL A 226 -20.70 -7.88 3.14
C VAL A 226 -19.67 -7.54 4.22
N GLY A 227 -18.78 -8.48 4.56
CA GLY A 227 -17.77 -8.27 5.60
C GLY A 227 -16.65 -7.31 5.21
N ASN A 228 -16.27 -7.29 3.93
CA ASN A 228 -15.27 -6.37 3.40
C ASN A 228 -15.49 -6.15 1.91
N VAL A 229 -15.38 -4.91 1.46
CA VAL A 229 -15.59 -4.55 0.06
C VAL A 229 -14.33 -4.73 -0.78
N VAL A 230 -14.52 -4.75 -2.08
CA VAL A 230 -13.43 -4.60 -3.05
C VAL A 230 -13.56 -3.25 -3.73
N VAL A 231 -12.51 -2.44 -3.66
CA VAL A 231 -12.41 -1.14 -4.32
C VAL A 231 -11.08 -1.09 -5.04
N TYR A 232 -11.04 -1.61 -6.26
CA TYR A 232 -9.91 -1.40 -7.16
C TYR A 232 -10.01 -0.03 -7.80
N CYS A 233 -8.95 0.75 -7.71
CA CYS A 233 -8.77 1.99 -8.44
C CYS A 233 -7.60 1.80 -9.40
N GLY A 234 -7.75 2.24 -10.64
CA GLY A 234 -6.70 2.20 -11.64
C GLY A 234 -6.56 3.53 -12.35
N CYS A 235 -5.36 3.80 -12.85
CA CYS A 235 -5.07 4.97 -13.64
C CYS A 235 -4.18 4.60 -14.83
N ILE A 236 -4.44 5.26 -15.95
CA ILE A 236 -3.73 5.13 -17.22
C ILE A 236 -3.15 6.50 -17.55
N GLY A 237 -1.86 6.53 -17.90
CA GLY A 237 -1.19 7.76 -18.27
C GLY A 237 -0.38 7.65 -19.56
N LEU A 238 -0.24 8.78 -20.25
CA LEU A 238 0.58 8.91 -21.45
C LEU A 238 1.97 9.43 -21.07
N LEU A 239 3.01 8.70 -21.48
CA LEU A 239 4.40 9.00 -21.14
C LEU A 239 5.23 9.33 -22.38
N PRO A 240 5.76 10.54 -22.53
CA PRO A 240 6.83 10.80 -23.48
C PRO A 240 8.11 10.07 -23.05
N LEU A 241 8.52 9.02 -23.77
CA LEU A 241 9.63 8.13 -23.36
C LEU A 241 10.95 8.90 -23.18
N LYS A 242 11.13 10.01 -23.91
CA LYS A 242 12.31 10.90 -23.79
C LYS A 242 12.38 11.64 -22.45
N LYS A 243 11.26 11.82 -21.74
CA LYS A 243 11.21 12.48 -20.42
C LYS A 243 11.41 11.51 -19.27
N PHE A 244 11.23 10.22 -19.49
CA PHE A 244 11.39 9.22 -18.45
C PHE A 244 12.82 9.25 -17.90
N ARG A 245 12.94 9.46 -16.59
CA ARG A 245 14.20 9.48 -15.85
C ARG A 245 14.06 8.62 -14.60
N ARG A 246 15.13 7.90 -14.26
CA ARG A 246 15.22 7.06 -13.07
C ARG A 246 16.59 7.26 -12.43
N ASN A 247 16.72 6.75 -11.21
CA ASN A 247 17.94 6.71 -10.40
C ASN A 247 18.39 8.09 -9.92
N ALA A 248 18.03 8.40 -8.67
CA ALA A 248 18.62 9.51 -7.94
C ALA A 248 20.14 9.31 -7.79
N LYS A 249 20.89 10.39 -7.82
CA LYS A 249 22.36 10.41 -7.72
C LYS A 249 22.80 11.15 -6.45
N PRO A 250 24.00 10.82 -5.93
CA PRO A 250 24.62 11.65 -4.90
C PRO A 250 24.70 13.10 -5.36
N GLY A 251 24.22 14.02 -4.53
CA GLY A 251 24.15 15.46 -4.83
C GLY A 251 22.79 15.94 -5.35
N ASP A 252 21.86 15.05 -5.68
CA ASP A 252 20.48 15.44 -6.00
C ASP A 252 19.78 16.01 -4.76
N ILE A 253 18.85 16.95 -4.99
CA ILE A 253 18.05 17.58 -3.93
C ILE A 253 16.73 16.80 -3.78
N ILE A 254 16.40 16.42 -2.54
CA ILE A 254 15.11 15.80 -2.21
C ILE A 254 14.08 16.92 -1.99
N VAL A 255 12.98 16.87 -2.72
CA VAL A 255 11.89 17.85 -2.63
C VAL A 255 10.60 17.15 -2.22
N LEU A 256 9.96 17.65 -1.17
CA LEU A 256 8.58 17.31 -0.81
C LEU A 256 7.67 18.41 -1.35
N ALA A 257 6.79 18.07 -2.29
CA ALA A 257 5.82 19.00 -2.88
C ALA A 257 4.39 18.47 -2.71
N GLY A 258 3.46 19.34 -2.33
CA GLY A 258 2.06 18.99 -2.10
C GLY A 258 1.48 19.65 -0.85
N GLY A 259 0.46 19.02 -0.26
CA GLY A 259 -0.14 19.44 1.00
C GLY A 259 0.83 19.34 2.19
N LYS A 260 0.54 20.09 3.26
CA LYS A 260 1.31 20.00 4.52
C LYS A 260 1.10 18.64 5.18
N THR A 261 2.14 18.09 5.79
CA THR A 261 2.05 16.85 6.58
C THR A 261 1.16 17.04 7.80
N GLY A 262 0.08 16.26 7.88
CA GLY A 262 -0.82 16.17 9.04
C GLY A 262 -0.58 14.91 9.88
N ARG A 263 -1.53 14.61 10.77
CA ARG A 263 -1.58 13.33 11.53
C ARG A 263 -2.64 12.45 10.88
N ASP A 264 -2.36 12.06 9.64
CA ASP A 264 -3.31 11.41 8.74
C ASP A 264 -2.86 9.96 8.52
N GLY A 265 -3.69 9.00 8.91
CA GLY A 265 -3.38 7.55 8.97
C GLY A 265 -3.78 6.96 10.32
#